data_AF-A0A1G8VMZ4-F1
#
_entry.id   AF-A0A1G8VMZ4-F1
#
_cell.length_a   1.000
_cell.length_b   1.000
_cell.length_c   1.000
_cell.angle_alpha   90.00
_cell.angle_beta   90.00
_cell.angle_gamma   90.00
#
_symmetry.space_group_name_H-M   'P 1'
#
loop_
_entity.id
_entity.type
_entity.pdbx_description
1 polymer ?
#
loop_
_entity_poly.entity_id
_entity_poly.type
_entity_poly.pdbx_seq_one_letter_code
_entity_poly.pdbx_strand_id
1 'polypeptide(L)'
;MTPKAVALTIGDPNGIGPEIAVKAAVLCAEAQADSRPFLVGDEHVIQFYADKFAPGRALTQAVTSTDRQALLYHPVAALDAAAFTPGQGRAEGGRATVAYVEAALDLMKQGRAHSIVACPHSETNVNAAGIKFSGYPSLLAQLKKVPEDEVFLMLVGAGLRIVHVTLHERLFDALNRITPTLIERAIRTTIDALRGIPRPRLGVFGINPHAGEGGLFGDDDDRIIKPLVERLKVEGIDIEGPVGADLMLGQQGFDAFVAMYHDQGHIPIKLLAGRNSAAMSIGAGLMFSSVGHGSAFEIAGKGIADPTPVLRCIQLVAGANQFKETA
;
A
#
# COMPACT_ATOMS: atom_id res chain seq x y z
N MET A 1 -7.58 13.66 -17.75
CA MET A 1 -7.89 13.04 -16.44
C MET A 1 -7.32 13.94 -15.37
N THR A 2 -7.93 14.05 -14.19
CA THR A 2 -7.37 14.83 -13.07
C THR A 2 -6.06 14.17 -12.60
N PRO A 3 -4.97 14.92 -12.35
CA PRO A 3 -3.73 14.37 -11.81
C PRO A 3 -3.97 13.60 -10.50
N LYS A 4 -3.50 12.35 -10.44
CA LYS A 4 -3.61 11.53 -9.22
C LYS A 4 -2.56 11.97 -8.20
N ALA A 5 -2.86 13.00 -7.42
CA ALA A 5 -1.98 13.46 -6.35
C ALA A 5 -1.71 12.34 -5.32
N VAL A 6 -0.43 12.07 -5.07
CA VAL A 6 0.05 11.07 -4.10
C VAL A 6 0.56 11.78 -2.85
N ALA A 7 0.01 11.44 -1.68
CA ALA A 7 0.54 11.91 -0.41
C ALA A 7 1.71 11.02 0.01
N LEU A 8 2.93 11.56 0.04
CA LEU A 8 4.14 10.84 0.41
C LEU A 8 4.53 11.17 1.86
N THR A 9 4.12 10.37 2.83
CA THR A 9 4.48 10.60 4.24
C THR A 9 5.95 10.28 4.46
N ILE A 10 6.67 11.16 5.16
CA ILE A 10 8.14 11.07 5.29
C ILE A 10 8.61 9.93 6.20
N GLY A 11 7.71 9.18 6.83
CA GLY A 11 8.04 8.05 7.72
C GLY A 11 8.60 8.53 9.07
N ASP A 12 9.52 7.76 9.66
CA ASP A 12 10.21 8.19 10.88
C ASP A 12 11.16 9.36 10.56
N PRO A 13 10.96 10.55 11.17
CA PRO A 13 11.71 11.74 10.82
C PRO A 13 13.21 11.65 11.16
N ASN A 14 13.59 10.76 12.08
CA ASN A 14 14.98 10.53 12.46
C ASN A 14 15.62 9.36 11.69
N GLY A 15 14.86 8.65 10.86
CA GLY A 15 15.35 7.60 9.97
C GLY A 15 15.75 8.11 8.57
N ILE A 16 15.93 7.17 7.63
CA ILE A 16 16.16 7.45 6.21
C ILE A 16 14.91 7.94 5.45
N GLY A 17 13.74 7.88 6.08
CA GLY A 17 12.46 8.15 5.43
C GLY A 17 12.40 9.52 4.75
N PRO A 18 12.74 10.63 5.43
CA PRO A 18 12.72 11.96 4.83
C PRO A 18 13.76 12.13 3.70
N GLU A 19 14.94 11.51 3.83
CA GLU A 19 15.97 11.53 2.78
C GLU A 19 15.46 10.89 1.48
N ILE A 20 14.84 9.71 1.61
CA ILE A 20 14.22 9.00 0.50
C ILE A 20 13.04 9.77 -0.08
N ALA A 21 12.17 10.31 0.77
CA ALA A 21 11.00 11.08 0.36
C ALA A 21 11.38 12.28 -0.52
N VAL A 22 12.36 13.08 -0.09
CA VAL A 22 12.86 14.22 -0.87
C VAL A 22 13.50 13.75 -2.17
N LYS A 23 14.40 12.78 -2.14
CA LYS A 23 15.04 12.22 -3.37
C LYS A 23 14.01 11.70 -4.37
N ALA A 24 12.98 10.98 -3.91
CA ALA A 24 11.90 10.48 -4.75
C ALA A 24 11.06 11.63 -5.36
N ALA A 25 10.72 12.65 -4.57
CA ALA A 25 9.95 13.81 -5.03
C ALA A 25 10.73 14.67 -6.06
N VAL A 26 12.06 14.76 -5.95
CA VAL A 26 12.95 15.37 -6.95
C VAL A 26 12.89 14.59 -8.26
N LEU A 27 13.15 13.28 -8.22
CA LEU A 27 13.15 12.43 -9.41
C LEU A 27 11.78 12.39 -10.12
N CYS A 28 10.68 12.39 -9.38
CA CYS A 28 9.33 12.52 -9.95
C CYS A 28 9.07 13.88 -10.62
N ALA A 29 9.67 14.97 -10.11
CA ALA A 29 9.56 16.30 -10.71
C ALA A 29 10.40 16.41 -12.00
N GLU A 30 11.58 15.79 -12.04
CA GLU A 30 12.47 15.72 -13.20
C GLU A 30 11.86 14.92 -14.35
N ALA A 31 11.26 13.77 -14.03
CA ALA A 31 10.46 12.97 -14.95
C ALA A 31 9.14 13.65 -15.36
N GLN A 32 8.81 14.83 -14.82
CA GLN A 32 7.56 15.57 -15.01
C GLN A 32 6.29 14.74 -14.78
N ALA A 33 6.35 13.73 -13.90
CA ALA A 33 5.32 12.71 -13.77
C ALA A 33 3.93 13.28 -13.39
N ASP A 34 2.88 12.84 -14.08
CA ASP A 34 1.50 13.29 -13.85
C ASP A 34 0.95 12.96 -12.45
N SER A 35 1.58 12.00 -11.75
CA SER A 35 1.25 11.62 -10.36
C SER A 35 2.38 12.03 -9.41
N ARG A 36 2.90 13.25 -9.58
CA ARG A 36 3.92 13.84 -8.71
C ARG A 36 3.47 13.77 -7.24
N PRO A 37 4.29 13.23 -6.33
CA PRO A 37 3.97 13.23 -4.92
C PRO A 37 4.10 14.64 -4.32
N PHE A 38 3.33 14.89 -3.27
CA PHE A 38 3.64 15.94 -2.31
C PHE A 38 4.01 15.30 -0.97
N LEU A 39 5.01 15.86 -0.31
CA LEU A 39 5.54 15.36 0.96
C LEU A 39 4.56 15.66 2.10
N VAL A 40 4.40 14.75 3.06
CA VAL A 40 3.59 14.99 4.26
C VAL A 40 4.46 14.75 5.49
N GLY A 41 4.68 15.80 6.26
CA GLY A 41 5.51 15.76 7.46
C GLY A 41 5.89 17.13 8.00
N ASP A 42 6.75 17.14 9.02
CA ASP A 42 7.28 18.38 9.61
C ASP A 42 8.16 19.16 8.62
N GLU A 43 7.85 20.44 8.45
CA GLU A 43 8.49 21.33 7.49
C GLU A 43 10.01 21.45 7.72
N HIS A 44 10.44 21.57 8.98
CA HIS A 44 11.86 21.68 9.32
C HIS A 44 12.65 20.41 8.97
N VAL A 45 12.03 19.23 9.06
CA VAL A 45 12.62 17.95 8.63
C VAL A 45 12.72 17.92 7.10
N ILE A 46 11.65 18.28 6.40
CA ILE A 46 11.62 18.29 4.93
C ILE A 46 12.64 19.28 4.37
N GLN A 47 12.71 20.49 4.93
CA GLN A 47 13.64 21.55 4.49
C GLN A 47 15.10 21.11 4.64
N PHE A 48 15.49 20.52 5.77
CA PHE A 48 16.86 20.03 5.99
C PHE A 48 17.34 19.01 4.94
N TYR A 49 16.43 18.20 4.39
CA TYR A 49 16.74 17.27 3.31
C TYR A 49 16.59 17.94 1.93
N ALA A 50 15.66 18.87 1.74
CA ALA A 50 15.51 19.65 0.52
C ALA A 50 16.76 20.50 0.22
N ASP A 51 17.34 21.17 1.23
CA ASP A 51 18.56 21.97 1.10
C ASP A 51 19.76 21.15 0.57
N LYS A 52 19.78 19.84 0.84
CA LYS A 52 20.86 18.91 0.45
C LYS A 52 20.62 18.21 -0.87
N PHE A 53 19.37 17.79 -1.13
CA PHE A 53 19.03 16.88 -2.23
C PHE A 53 18.15 17.51 -3.30
N ALA A 54 17.68 18.75 -3.10
CA ALA A 54 16.88 19.53 -4.03
C ALA A 54 17.45 20.95 -4.25
N PRO A 55 18.78 21.14 -4.47
CA PRO A 55 19.36 22.47 -4.60
C PRO A 55 18.73 23.26 -5.75
N GLY A 56 18.32 24.50 -5.47
CA GLY A 56 17.65 25.38 -6.44
C GLY A 56 16.15 25.10 -6.66
N ARG A 57 15.56 24.11 -5.97
CA ARG A 57 14.10 23.84 -5.97
C ARG A 57 13.44 24.54 -4.78
N ALA A 58 12.33 25.24 -5.01
CA ALA A 58 11.59 25.95 -3.97
C ALA A 58 10.64 25.02 -3.20
N LEU A 59 10.85 24.80 -1.91
CA LEU A 59 9.89 24.06 -1.07
C LEU A 59 8.60 24.89 -0.91
N THR A 60 7.49 24.39 -1.46
CA THR A 60 6.21 25.11 -1.54
C THR A 60 5.04 24.26 -1.06
N GLN A 61 4.08 24.86 -0.36
CA GLN A 61 2.91 24.11 0.10
C GLN A 61 2.05 23.63 -1.07
N ALA A 62 1.55 22.40 -1.01
CA ALA A 62 0.86 21.74 -2.12
C ALA A 62 -0.47 22.40 -2.53
N VAL A 63 -1.00 23.32 -1.71
CA VAL A 63 -2.22 24.10 -2.02
C VAL A 63 -1.91 25.32 -2.89
N THR A 64 -0.67 25.83 -2.87
CA THR A 64 -0.36 27.19 -3.37
C THR A 64 0.48 27.22 -4.65
N SER A 65 0.99 26.07 -5.13
CA SER A 65 1.95 26.03 -6.23
C SER A 65 1.38 25.54 -7.56
N THR A 66 1.66 26.30 -8.62
CA THR A 66 1.55 25.87 -10.02
C THR A 66 2.90 25.43 -10.60
N ASP A 67 4.00 25.55 -9.84
CA ASP A 67 5.34 25.21 -10.32
C ASP A 67 5.56 23.68 -10.35
N ARG A 68 5.74 23.16 -11.57
CA ARG A 68 6.05 21.75 -11.81
C ARG A 68 7.43 21.34 -11.28
N GLN A 69 8.36 22.27 -11.05
CA GLN A 69 9.67 21.97 -10.47
C GLN A 69 9.64 21.89 -8.93
N ALA A 70 8.81 22.69 -8.23
CA ALA A 70 8.52 22.58 -6.79
C ALA A 70 9.79 22.56 -5.93
N LEU A 71 9.89 21.81 -4.81
CA LEU A 71 9.07 20.68 -4.31
C LEU A 71 7.71 21.06 -3.68
N LEU A 72 6.80 20.08 -3.56
CA LEU A 72 5.49 20.23 -2.91
C LEU A 72 5.43 19.51 -1.56
N TYR A 73 4.88 20.14 -0.53
CA TYR A 73 4.64 19.53 0.79
C TYR A 73 3.32 19.95 1.44
N HIS A 74 2.89 19.20 2.45
CA HIS A 74 1.86 19.57 3.41
C HIS A 74 2.47 19.53 4.81
N PRO A 75 2.56 20.67 5.51
CA PRO A 75 3.12 20.71 6.86
C PRO A 75 2.25 19.95 7.85
N VAL A 76 2.88 19.14 8.68
CA VAL A 76 2.31 18.57 9.90
C VAL A 76 3.22 18.99 11.04
N ALA A 77 2.70 19.61 12.11
CA ALA A 77 3.49 20.01 13.27
C ALA A 77 3.42 18.92 14.34
N ALA A 78 4.21 17.86 14.18
CA ALA A 78 4.15 16.67 15.04
C ALA A 78 5.46 16.35 15.77
N LEU A 79 6.59 16.89 15.30
CA LEU A 79 7.90 16.76 15.93
C LEU A 79 8.38 18.13 16.41
N ASP A 80 8.92 18.21 17.62
CA ASP A 80 9.67 19.38 18.04
C ASP A 80 11.00 19.43 17.27
N ALA A 81 11.44 20.59 16.80
CA ALA A 81 12.71 20.75 16.10
C ALA A 81 13.93 20.30 16.95
N ALA A 82 13.84 20.38 18.29
CA ALA A 82 14.86 19.84 19.21
C ALA A 82 14.86 18.29 19.29
N ALA A 83 13.78 17.64 18.83
CA ALA A 83 13.68 16.18 18.71
C ALA A 83 14.07 15.66 17.33
N PHE A 84 14.38 16.53 16.37
CA PHE A 84 14.95 16.16 15.08
C PHE A 84 16.46 15.91 15.20
N THR A 85 16.81 14.63 15.31
CA THR A 85 18.18 14.13 15.43
C THR A 85 18.35 12.91 14.51
N PRO A 86 18.72 13.11 13.23
CA PRO A 86 18.95 12.02 12.28
C PRO A 86 19.88 10.94 12.87
N GLY A 87 19.44 9.70 12.77
CA GLY A 87 20.15 8.51 13.26
C GLY A 87 19.91 8.16 14.74
N GLN A 88 19.03 8.87 15.44
CA GLN A 88 18.63 8.53 16.81
C GLN A 88 17.13 8.24 16.87
N GLY A 89 16.78 6.95 16.95
CA GLY A 89 15.41 6.50 17.14
C GLY A 89 14.86 6.94 18.51
N ARG A 90 13.62 7.44 18.53
CA ARG A 90 12.97 7.99 19.72
C ARG A 90 11.43 7.94 19.59
N ALA A 91 10.74 7.95 20.73
CA ALA A 91 9.28 7.86 20.80
C ALA A 91 8.56 8.99 20.05
N GLU A 92 9.13 10.20 20.04
CA GLU A 92 8.58 11.36 19.33
C GLU A 92 8.55 11.14 17.81
N GLY A 93 9.57 10.47 17.25
CA GLY A 93 9.60 10.11 15.83
C GLY A 93 8.53 9.08 15.45
N GLY A 94 8.26 8.14 16.36
CA GLY A 94 7.13 7.20 16.23
C GLY A 94 5.77 7.89 16.28
N ARG A 95 5.58 8.84 17.20
CA ARG A 95 4.37 9.67 17.30
C ARG A 95 4.16 10.49 16.03
N ALA A 96 5.21 11.14 15.54
CA ALA A 96 5.19 11.95 14.32
C ALA A 96 4.86 11.11 13.08
N THR A 97 5.44 9.90 12.95
CA THR A 97 5.13 8.95 11.87
C THR A 97 3.61 8.70 11.74
N VAL A 98 2.93 8.45 12.86
CA VAL A 98 1.49 8.20 12.89
C VAL A 98 0.71 9.47 12.51
N ALA A 99 1.08 10.63 13.07
CA ALA A 99 0.46 11.91 12.74
C ALA A 99 0.59 12.28 11.25
N TYR A 100 1.69 11.91 10.59
CA TYR A 100 1.86 12.11 9.14
C TYR A 100 0.88 11.25 8.33
N VAL A 101 0.62 10.01 8.77
CA VAL A 101 -0.37 9.12 8.14
C VAL A 101 -1.79 9.60 8.41
N GLU A 102 -2.11 10.07 9.62
CA GLU A 102 -3.40 10.70 9.94
C GLU A 102 -3.66 11.92 9.03
N ALA A 103 -2.69 12.83 8.91
CA ALA A 103 -2.79 13.98 8.01
C ALA A 103 -2.99 13.56 6.54
N ALA A 104 -2.27 12.54 6.07
CA ALA A 104 -2.43 12.02 4.71
C ALA A 104 -3.81 11.37 4.47
N LEU A 105 -4.38 10.70 5.48
CA LEU A 105 -5.74 10.14 5.43
C LEU A 105 -6.80 11.26 5.39
N ASP A 106 -6.61 12.35 6.12
CA ASP A 106 -7.51 13.51 6.06
C ASP A 106 -7.41 14.24 4.72
N LEU A 107 -6.23 14.30 4.11
CA LEU A 107 -6.05 14.80 2.74
C LEU A 107 -6.76 13.93 1.70
N MET A 108 -6.75 12.59 1.85
CA MET A 108 -7.58 11.70 1.02
C MET A 108 -9.07 11.98 1.20
N LYS A 109 -9.54 12.12 2.45
CA LYS A 109 -10.93 12.45 2.78
C LYS A 109 -11.38 13.80 2.20
N GLN A 110 -10.47 14.77 2.10
CA GLN A 110 -10.68 16.07 1.47
C GLN A 110 -10.60 16.03 -0.08
N GLY A 111 -10.34 14.88 -0.69
CA GLY A 111 -10.13 14.76 -2.15
C GLY A 111 -8.82 15.37 -2.66
N ARG A 112 -7.90 15.73 -1.75
CA ARG A 112 -6.60 16.36 -2.06
C ARG A 112 -5.49 15.34 -2.32
N ALA A 113 -5.70 14.08 -1.96
CA ALA A 113 -4.88 12.94 -2.34
C ALA A 113 -5.76 11.80 -2.86
N HIS A 114 -5.23 11.01 -3.80
CA HIS A 114 -5.90 9.82 -4.34
C HIS A 114 -5.33 8.51 -3.76
N SER A 115 -4.12 8.59 -3.19
CA SER A 115 -3.38 7.50 -2.61
C SER A 115 -2.32 8.03 -1.63
N ILE A 116 -1.82 7.14 -0.78
CA ILE A 116 -0.75 7.41 0.18
C ILE A 116 0.41 6.46 -0.11
N VAL A 117 1.63 6.99 -0.07
CA VAL A 117 2.85 6.19 0.04
C VAL A 117 3.54 6.57 1.35
N ALA A 118 3.86 5.59 2.17
CA ALA A 118 4.62 5.80 3.40
C ALA A 118 6.07 5.36 3.27
N CYS A 119 6.98 6.28 3.59
CA CYS A 119 8.39 6.00 3.75
C CYS A 119 8.67 5.12 4.99
N PRO A 120 9.91 4.59 5.12
CA PRO A 120 10.32 3.75 6.24
C PRO A 120 9.97 4.30 7.63
N HIS A 121 9.54 3.40 8.50
CA HIS A 121 9.14 3.68 9.88
C HIS A 121 9.84 2.70 10.84
N SER A 122 9.76 3.00 12.13
CA SER A 122 10.26 2.15 13.21
C SER A 122 9.11 1.73 14.11
N GLU A 123 8.71 0.46 14.03
CA GLU A 123 7.67 -0.11 14.90
C GLU A 123 8.04 0.05 16.38
N THR A 124 9.33 -0.08 16.72
CA THR A 124 9.87 0.16 18.06
C THR A 124 9.58 1.58 18.53
N ASN A 125 9.83 2.60 17.69
CA ASN A 125 9.58 3.99 18.06
C ASN A 125 8.07 4.29 18.19
N VAL A 126 7.23 3.72 17.33
CA VAL A 126 5.77 3.88 17.40
C VAL A 126 5.20 3.24 18.67
N ASN A 127 5.63 2.02 19.01
CA ASN A 127 5.24 1.37 20.26
C ASN A 127 5.80 2.11 21.50
N ALA A 128 7.03 2.63 21.43
CA ALA A 128 7.60 3.49 22.49
C ALA A 128 6.84 4.82 22.67
N ALA A 129 6.11 5.29 21.64
CA ALA A 129 5.21 6.44 21.75
C ALA A 129 3.91 6.15 22.53
N GLY A 130 3.67 4.88 22.90
CA GLY A 130 2.42 4.38 23.50
C GLY A 130 1.37 3.97 22.46
N ILE A 131 1.74 3.87 21.18
CA ILE A 131 0.82 3.52 20.08
C ILE A 131 1.08 2.06 19.68
N LYS A 132 0.11 1.17 19.93
CA LYS A 132 0.20 -0.23 19.52
C LYS A 132 0.32 -0.30 17.99
N PHE A 133 1.43 -0.83 17.48
CA PHE A 133 1.68 -0.94 16.06
C PHE A 133 2.31 -2.30 15.71
N SER A 134 1.71 -2.99 14.74
CA SER A 134 2.14 -4.30 14.22
C SER A 134 2.09 -4.33 12.69
N GLY A 135 2.29 -3.18 12.06
CA GLY A 135 2.15 -2.97 10.62
C GLY A 135 0.99 -2.02 10.25
N TYR A 136 1.03 -1.53 9.01
CA TYR A 136 0.07 -0.53 8.53
C TYR A 136 -1.39 -1.01 8.42
N PRO A 137 -1.75 -2.24 8.00
CA PRO A 137 -3.16 -2.63 7.85
C PRO A 137 -4.00 -2.40 9.12
N SER A 138 -3.55 -2.90 10.27
CA SER A 138 -4.23 -2.73 11.56
C SER A 138 -4.23 -1.27 12.03
N LEU A 139 -3.12 -0.52 11.83
CA LEU A 139 -3.10 0.93 12.12
C LEU A 139 -4.13 1.67 11.25
N LEU A 140 -4.17 1.41 9.95
CA LEU A 140 -5.07 2.09 9.02
C LEU A 140 -6.54 1.81 9.34
N ALA A 141 -6.88 0.58 9.71
CA ALA A 141 -8.21 0.23 10.20
C ALA A 141 -8.57 1.03 11.47
N GLN A 142 -7.68 1.08 12.46
CA GLN A 142 -7.84 1.89 13.68
C GLN A 142 -8.01 3.39 13.37
N LEU A 143 -7.15 3.98 12.53
CA LEU A 143 -7.20 5.40 12.15
C LEU A 143 -8.43 5.73 11.29
N LYS A 144 -8.95 4.77 10.52
CA LYS A 144 -10.21 4.91 9.78
C LYS A 144 -11.45 4.61 10.63
N LYS A 145 -11.28 4.02 11.81
CA LYS A 145 -12.35 3.55 12.71
C LYS A 145 -13.26 2.51 12.04
N VAL A 146 -12.64 1.60 11.30
CA VAL A 146 -13.29 0.46 10.62
C VAL A 146 -12.74 -0.85 11.18
N PRO A 147 -13.46 -1.99 11.04
CA PRO A 147 -12.91 -3.31 11.30
C PRO A 147 -11.64 -3.59 10.48
N GLU A 148 -10.72 -4.41 11.01
CA GLU A 148 -9.55 -4.86 10.23
C GLU A 148 -9.97 -5.67 8.99
N ASP A 149 -11.11 -6.38 9.06
CA ASP A 149 -11.79 -7.10 7.95
C ASP A 149 -12.40 -6.17 6.86
N GLU A 150 -12.07 -4.87 6.87
CA GLU A 150 -12.35 -3.92 5.79
C GLU A 150 -11.05 -3.34 5.16
N VAL A 151 -9.87 -3.75 5.63
CA VAL A 151 -8.56 -3.33 5.11
C VAL A 151 -7.76 -4.55 4.65
N PHE A 152 -7.79 -4.81 3.35
CA PHE A 152 -7.15 -5.97 2.73
C PHE A 152 -5.76 -5.64 2.22
N LEU A 153 -4.86 -6.63 2.26
CA LEU A 153 -3.57 -6.53 1.59
C LEU A 153 -3.72 -6.95 0.12
N MET A 154 -3.19 -6.13 -0.78
CA MET A 154 -2.91 -6.49 -2.17
C MET A 154 -1.40 -6.49 -2.42
N LEU A 155 -0.85 -7.63 -2.82
CA LEU A 155 0.50 -7.70 -3.39
C LEU A 155 0.46 -7.44 -4.89
N VAL A 156 1.47 -6.74 -5.41
CA VAL A 156 1.63 -6.49 -6.85
C VAL A 156 3.07 -6.71 -7.29
N GLY A 157 3.26 -7.37 -8.43
CA GLY A 157 4.57 -7.53 -9.09
C GLY A 157 4.58 -8.62 -10.16
N ALA A 158 5.44 -8.48 -11.17
CA ALA A 158 5.58 -9.42 -12.30
C ALA A 158 4.23 -9.74 -12.97
N GLY A 159 3.53 -8.70 -13.43
CA GLY A 159 2.17 -8.78 -13.99
C GLY A 159 1.04 -9.16 -13.03
N LEU A 160 1.32 -9.74 -11.85
CA LEU A 160 0.30 -10.21 -10.91
C LEU A 160 -0.16 -9.12 -9.94
N ARG A 161 -1.45 -9.15 -9.60
CA ARG A 161 -2.04 -8.48 -8.43
C ARG A 161 -2.80 -9.55 -7.63
N ILE A 162 -2.50 -9.74 -6.35
CA ILE A 162 -3.17 -10.75 -5.51
C ILE A 162 -3.61 -10.12 -4.21
N VAL A 163 -4.92 -10.16 -3.93
CA VAL A 163 -5.55 -9.74 -2.68
C VAL A 163 -5.67 -10.92 -1.73
N HIS A 164 -5.41 -10.68 -0.45
CA HIS A 164 -5.48 -11.68 0.62
C HIS A 164 -6.74 -11.50 1.47
N VAL A 165 -7.62 -12.50 1.47
CA VAL A 165 -8.84 -12.57 2.32
C VAL A 165 -8.46 -12.70 3.81
N THR A 166 -7.41 -13.47 4.11
CA THR A 166 -6.79 -13.58 5.44
C THR A 166 -5.27 -13.44 5.33
N LEU A 167 -4.60 -12.93 6.38
CA LEU A 167 -3.20 -12.50 6.32
C LEU A 167 -2.33 -13.06 7.46
N HIS A 168 -1.89 -12.25 8.42
CA HIS A 168 -0.87 -12.62 9.41
C HIS A 168 -1.48 -13.35 10.61
N GLU A 169 -1.92 -14.59 10.41
CA GLU A 169 -2.49 -15.44 11.45
C GLU A 169 -2.12 -16.92 11.26
N ARG A 170 -2.47 -17.79 12.23
CA ARG A 170 -2.25 -19.23 12.09
C ARG A 170 -3.17 -19.75 10.98
N LEU A 171 -2.68 -20.64 10.12
CA LEU A 171 -3.48 -21.19 9.02
C LEU A 171 -4.83 -21.78 9.47
N PHE A 172 -4.87 -22.43 10.64
CA PHE A 172 -6.12 -22.91 11.23
C PHE A 172 -7.11 -21.77 11.58
N ASP A 173 -6.64 -20.64 12.08
CA ASP A 173 -7.51 -19.49 12.40
C ASP A 173 -8.02 -18.83 11.12
N ALA A 174 -7.16 -18.67 10.11
CA ALA A 174 -7.51 -18.19 8.77
C ALA A 174 -8.63 -19.04 8.15
N LEU A 175 -8.47 -20.37 8.14
CA LEU A 175 -9.49 -21.30 7.61
C LEU A 175 -10.84 -21.17 8.34
N ASN A 176 -10.85 -20.96 9.65
CA ASN A 176 -12.07 -20.75 10.42
C ASN A 176 -12.71 -19.36 10.23
N ARG A 177 -11.96 -18.35 9.76
CA ARG A 177 -12.47 -16.98 9.49
C ARG A 177 -12.99 -16.78 8.07
N ILE A 178 -12.62 -17.63 7.13
CA ILE A 178 -13.08 -17.53 5.73
C ILE A 178 -14.60 -17.75 5.69
N THR A 179 -15.32 -16.71 5.28
CA THR A 179 -16.78 -16.69 5.15
C THR A 179 -17.17 -16.00 3.85
N PRO A 180 -18.38 -16.26 3.29
CA PRO A 180 -18.80 -15.62 2.05
C PRO A 180 -18.77 -14.09 2.15
N THR A 181 -19.13 -13.53 3.30
CA THR A 181 -19.08 -12.08 3.56
C THR A 181 -17.66 -11.51 3.55
N LEU A 182 -16.67 -12.21 4.13
CA LEU A 182 -15.28 -11.75 4.12
C LEU A 182 -14.69 -11.79 2.71
N ILE A 183 -14.95 -12.88 1.97
CA ILE A 183 -14.52 -13.03 0.57
C ILE A 183 -15.18 -11.96 -0.32
N GLU A 184 -16.47 -11.69 -0.14
CA GLU A 184 -17.19 -10.64 -0.89
C GLU A 184 -16.59 -9.24 -0.64
N ARG A 185 -16.26 -8.91 0.61
CA ARG A 185 -15.57 -7.66 0.95
C ARG A 185 -14.22 -7.54 0.26
N ALA A 186 -13.43 -8.62 0.25
CA ALA A 186 -12.15 -8.66 -0.45
C ALA A 186 -12.33 -8.45 -1.97
N ILE A 187 -13.29 -9.15 -2.59
CA ILE A 187 -13.60 -9.02 -4.03
C ILE A 187 -14.02 -7.58 -4.36
N ARG A 188 -15.01 -7.00 -3.66
CA ARG A 188 -15.50 -5.64 -3.95
C ARG A 188 -14.40 -4.59 -3.72
N THR A 189 -13.62 -4.74 -2.65
CA THR A 189 -12.44 -3.90 -2.39
C THR A 189 -11.40 -3.99 -3.51
N THR A 190 -11.20 -5.18 -4.09
CA THR A 190 -10.30 -5.37 -5.25
C THR A 190 -10.82 -4.58 -6.46
N ILE A 191 -12.12 -4.65 -6.76
CA ILE A 191 -12.74 -3.90 -7.86
C ILE A 191 -12.55 -2.39 -7.67
N ASP A 192 -12.80 -1.87 -6.46
CA ASP A 192 -12.64 -0.45 -6.11
C ASP A 192 -11.18 0.02 -6.26
N ALA A 193 -10.20 -0.83 -5.89
CA ALA A 193 -8.78 -0.55 -6.10
C ALA A 193 -8.40 -0.52 -7.59
N LEU A 194 -9.08 -1.30 -8.43
CA LEU A 194 -8.89 -1.38 -9.89
C LEU A 194 -9.75 -0.41 -10.71
N ARG A 195 -10.41 0.58 -10.08
CA ARG A 195 -11.41 1.51 -10.66
C ARG A 195 -11.09 2.27 -11.95
N GLY A 196 -9.91 2.12 -12.57
CA GLY A 196 -9.65 2.60 -13.94
C GLY A 196 -9.22 1.51 -14.93
N ILE A 197 -9.39 0.24 -14.58
CA ILE A 197 -9.55 -0.86 -15.51
C ILE A 197 -11.07 -1.01 -15.72
N PRO A 198 -11.61 -0.76 -16.93
CA PRO A 198 -13.03 -0.94 -17.19
C PRO A 198 -13.41 -2.42 -17.12
N ARG A 199 -14.30 -2.79 -16.19
CA ARG A 199 -14.72 -4.19 -15.90
C ARG A 199 -13.50 -5.11 -15.63
N PRO A 200 -12.83 -4.97 -14.48
CA PRO A 200 -11.67 -5.80 -14.15
C PRO A 200 -12.08 -7.27 -14.00
N ARG A 201 -11.33 -8.18 -14.63
CA ARG A 201 -11.58 -9.63 -14.54
C ARG A 201 -10.84 -10.24 -13.36
N LEU A 202 -11.55 -10.92 -12.46
CA LEU A 202 -11.00 -11.44 -11.21
C LEU A 202 -10.95 -12.98 -11.15
N GLY A 203 -9.82 -13.53 -10.69
CA GLY A 203 -9.67 -14.96 -10.44
C GLY A 203 -9.73 -15.28 -8.95
N VAL A 204 -10.69 -16.07 -8.50
CA VAL A 204 -10.86 -16.46 -7.09
C VAL A 204 -10.30 -17.85 -6.87
N PHE A 205 -9.30 -17.95 -6.00
CA PHE A 205 -8.70 -19.22 -5.62
C PHE A 205 -9.64 -20.03 -4.73
N GLY A 206 -9.57 -21.35 -4.83
CA GLY A 206 -10.20 -22.24 -3.86
C GLY A 206 -9.53 -22.20 -2.48
N ILE A 207 -10.21 -22.69 -1.46
CA ILE A 207 -9.65 -22.96 -0.13
C ILE A 207 -8.80 -24.24 -0.20
N ASN A 208 -9.38 -25.31 -0.75
CA ASN A 208 -8.74 -26.62 -0.81
C ASN A 208 -7.93 -26.81 -2.10
N PRO A 209 -6.99 -27.79 -2.13
CA PRO A 209 -6.37 -28.25 -3.37
C PRO A 209 -7.44 -28.55 -4.44
N HIS A 210 -7.18 -28.12 -5.68
CA HIS A 210 -8.10 -28.28 -6.81
C HIS A 210 -9.54 -27.73 -6.55
N ALA A 211 -9.69 -26.78 -5.61
CA ALA A 211 -11.00 -26.28 -5.16
C ALA A 211 -11.97 -27.39 -4.71
N GLY A 212 -11.46 -28.40 -4.00
CA GLY A 212 -12.25 -29.49 -3.41
C GLY A 212 -12.41 -30.73 -4.29
N GLU A 213 -12.08 -30.66 -5.59
CA GLU A 213 -12.16 -31.80 -6.54
C GLU A 213 -13.51 -32.54 -6.46
N GLY A 214 -14.61 -31.80 -6.60
CA GLY A 214 -15.97 -32.34 -6.55
C GLY A 214 -16.37 -32.95 -5.20
N GLY A 215 -15.72 -32.52 -4.11
CA GLY A 215 -15.93 -32.99 -2.74
C GLY A 215 -14.88 -34.01 -2.26
N LEU A 216 -13.96 -34.47 -3.10
CA LEU A 216 -12.90 -35.41 -2.71
C LEU A 216 -11.92 -34.82 -1.67
N PHE A 217 -11.70 -33.51 -1.70
CA PHE A 217 -10.82 -32.78 -0.78
C PHE A 217 -11.57 -31.83 0.17
N GLY A 218 -12.86 -32.05 0.39
CA GLY A 218 -13.72 -31.21 1.21
C GLY A 218 -14.75 -30.43 0.41
N ASP A 219 -15.74 -29.84 1.09
CA ASP A 219 -16.89 -29.14 0.48
C ASP A 219 -16.84 -27.62 0.63
N ASP A 220 -15.83 -27.07 1.30
CA ASP A 220 -15.77 -25.64 1.67
C ASP A 220 -15.86 -24.73 0.44
N ASP A 221 -15.23 -25.12 -0.67
CA ASP A 221 -15.25 -24.40 -1.94
C ASP A 221 -16.66 -24.31 -2.55
N ASP A 222 -17.36 -25.44 -2.65
CA ASP A 222 -18.75 -25.54 -3.14
C ASP A 222 -19.74 -24.87 -2.17
N ARG A 223 -19.46 -24.88 -0.87
CA ARG A 223 -20.34 -24.38 0.21
C ARG A 223 -20.17 -22.88 0.48
N ILE A 224 -18.96 -22.34 0.34
CA ILE A 224 -18.60 -20.97 0.72
C ILE A 224 -18.38 -20.08 -0.51
N ILE A 225 -17.54 -20.50 -1.46
CA ILE A 225 -17.06 -19.61 -2.53
C ILE A 225 -17.97 -19.68 -3.76
N LYS A 226 -18.34 -20.87 -4.21
CA LYS A 226 -19.09 -21.06 -5.45
C LYS A 226 -20.44 -20.32 -5.49
N PRO A 227 -21.31 -20.37 -4.46
CA PRO A 227 -22.59 -19.65 -4.49
C PRO A 227 -22.40 -18.13 -4.48
N LEU A 228 -21.31 -17.66 -3.86
CA LEU A 228 -20.90 -16.26 -3.88
C LEU A 228 -20.48 -15.85 -5.30
N VAL A 229 -19.57 -16.59 -5.93
CA VAL A 229 -19.08 -16.27 -7.29
C VAL A 229 -20.22 -16.32 -8.31
N GLU A 230 -21.11 -17.32 -8.23
CA GLU A 230 -22.31 -17.41 -9.09
C GLU A 230 -23.22 -16.19 -8.92
N ARG A 231 -23.48 -15.74 -7.69
CA ARG A 231 -24.24 -14.49 -7.45
C ARG A 231 -23.54 -13.26 -8.03
N LEU A 232 -22.24 -13.10 -7.77
CA LEU A 232 -21.48 -11.93 -8.24
C LEU A 232 -21.39 -11.86 -9.78
N LYS A 233 -21.37 -13.02 -10.47
CA LYS A 233 -21.54 -13.09 -11.94
C LYS A 233 -22.90 -12.56 -12.39
N VAL A 234 -23.98 -12.91 -11.70
CA VAL A 234 -25.34 -12.41 -11.99
C VAL A 234 -25.45 -10.89 -11.73
N GLU A 235 -24.70 -10.36 -10.76
CA GLU A 235 -24.54 -8.91 -10.54
C GLU A 235 -23.70 -8.21 -11.63
N GLY A 236 -23.14 -8.94 -12.60
CA GLY A 236 -22.38 -8.40 -13.74
C GLY A 236 -20.89 -8.18 -13.48
N ILE A 237 -20.34 -8.76 -12.41
CA ILE A 237 -18.90 -8.76 -12.14
C ILE A 237 -18.23 -9.81 -13.03
N ASP A 238 -17.14 -9.45 -13.70
CA ASP A 238 -16.30 -10.39 -14.45
C ASP A 238 -15.39 -11.14 -13.48
N ILE A 239 -15.80 -12.35 -13.10
CA ILE A 239 -15.16 -13.13 -12.03
C ILE A 239 -15.22 -14.62 -12.33
N GLU A 240 -14.15 -15.33 -12.03
CA GLU A 240 -14.03 -16.78 -12.24
C GLU A 240 -13.51 -17.45 -10.96
N GLY A 241 -14.09 -18.60 -10.60
CA GLY A 241 -13.77 -19.30 -9.36
C GLY A 241 -14.97 -20.07 -8.77
N PRO A 242 -14.75 -20.81 -7.66
CA PRO A 242 -13.43 -21.17 -7.13
C PRO A 242 -12.69 -22.11 -8.10
N VAL A 243 -11.37 -21.93 -8.22
CA VAL A 243 -10.47 -22.81 -8.98
C VAL A 243 -9.20 -23.02 -8.16
N GLY A 244 -8.57 -24.20 -8.25
CA GLY A 244 -7.25 -24.44 -7.64
C GLY A 244 -6.26 -23.33 -7.98
N ALA A 245 -5.57 -22.78 -6.97
CA ALA A 245 -4.73 -21.60 -7.14
C ALA A 245 -3.61 -21.83 -8.18
N ASP A 246 -3.06 -23.04 -8.22
CA ASP A 246 -2.09 -23.53 -9.20
C ASP A 246 -2.61 -23.46 -10.64
N LEU A 247 -3.83 -23.96 -10.89
CA LEU A 247 -4.47 -23.90 -12.20
C LEU A 247 -4.85 -22.46 -12.58
N MET A 248 -5.40 -21.70 -11.64
CA MET A 248 -5.83 -20.30 -11.85
C MET A 248 -4.64 -19.38 -12.17
N LEU A 249 -3.50 -19.54 -11.49
CA LEU A 249 -2.26 -18.78 -11.77
C LEU A 249 -1.62 -19.14 -13.11
N GLY A 250 -1.93 -20.31 -13.68
CA GLY A 250 -1.53 -20.69 -15.04
C GLY A 250 -2.33 -20.03 -16.16
N GLN A 251 -3.46 -19.39 -15.83
CA GLN A 251 -4.33 -18.74 -16.80
C GLN A 251 -3.92 -17.28 -17.10
N GLN A 252 -4.38 -16.78 -18.25
CA GLN A 252 -4.12 -15.42 -18.74
C GLN A 252 -5.40 -14.58 -18.78
N GLY A 253 -5.25 -13.25 -18.69
CA GLY A 253 -6.37 -12.31 -18.83
C GLY A 253 -7.18 -12.06 -17.56
N PHE A 254 -6.54 -12.18 -16.39
CA PHE A 254 -7.04 -11.69 -15.10
C PHE A 254 -6.31 -10.41 -14.71
N ASP A 255 -7.04 -9.42 -14.19
CA ASP A 255 -6.46 -8.15 -13.70
C ASP A 255 -5.99 -8.25 -12.25
N ALA A 256 -6.66 -9.09 -11.44
CA ALA A 256 -6.22 -9.48 -10.11
C ALA A 256 -6.79 -10.85 -9.68
N PHE A 257 -6.17 -11.42 -8.66
CA PHE A 257 -6.58 -12.67 -8.02
C PHE A 257 -6.97 -12.44 -6.55
N VAL A 258 -7.84 -13.30 -6.01
CA VAL A 258 -8.26 -13.29 -4.61
C VAL A 258 -7.83 -14.59 -3.96
N ALA A 259 -6.83 -14.50 -3.09
CA ALA A 259 -6.25 -15.59 -2.32
C ALA A 259 -6.90 -15.71 -0.95
N MET A 260 -7.23 -16.93 -0.55
CA MET A 260 -7.94 -17.23 0.69
C MET A 260 -7.06 -17.03 1.93
N TYR A 261 -5.76 -17.30 1.83
CA TYR A 261 -4.79 -17.17 2.91
C TYR A 261 -3.41 -16.69 2.43
N HIS A 262 -2.59 -16.18 3.37
CA HIS A 262 -1.31 -15.51 3.14
C HIS A 262 -0.42 -16.18 2.07
N ASP A 263 -0.01 -17.44 2.32
CA ASP A 263 0.98 -18.14 1.49
C ASP A 263 0.49 -18.39 0.06
N GLN A 264 -0.82 -18.61 -0.12
CA GLN A 264 -1.45 -18.87 -1.42
C GLN A 264 -1.21 -17.72 -2.41
N GLY A 265 -1.17 -16.46 -1.93
CA GLY A 265 -0.81 -15.30 -2.74
C GLY A 265 0.62 -14.79 -2.57
N HIS A 266 1.27 -15.04 -1.42
CA HIS A 266 2.64 -14.58 -1.19
C HIS A 266 3.67 -15.36 -2.00
N ILE A 267 3.56 -16.70 -2.05
CA ILE A 267 4.50 -17.58 -2.76
C ILE A 267 4.65 -17.18 -4.25
N PRO A 268 3.59 -17.10 -5.08
CA PRO A 268 3.74 -16.78 -6.50
C PRO A 268 4.35 -15.38 -6.73
N ILE A 269 3.92 -14.36 -5.98
CA ILE A 269 4.48 -13.01 -6.06
C ILE A 269 5.98 -13.00 -5.69
N LYS A 270 6.38 -13.70 -4.62
CA LYS A 270 7.78 -13.71 -4.18
C LYS A 270 8.69 -14.51 -5.10
N LEU A 271 8.20 -15.56 -5.75
CA LEU A 271 8.96 -16.32 -6.75
C LEU A 271 9.19 -15.50 -8.03
N LEU A 272 8.17 -14.79 -8.53
CA LEU A 272 8.24 -14.08 -9.81
C LEU A 272 8.83 -12.67 -9.69
N ALA A 273 8.44 -11.90 -8.68
CA ALA A 273 8.85 -10.50 -8.51
C ALA A 273 9.92 -10.30 -7.44
N GLY A 274 10.05 -11.19 -6.45
CA GLY A 274 11.07 -11.11 -5.40
C GLY A 274 11.09 -9.75 -4.68
N ARG A 275 12.22 -9.02 -4.79
CA ARG A 275 12.38 -7.65 -4.23
C ARG A 275 11.70 -6.54 -5.04
N ASN A 276 11.18 -6.86 -6.22
CA ASN A 276 10.40 -5.95 -7.06
C ASN A 276 8.90 -6.04 -6.78
N SER A 277 8.44 -6.98 -5.94
CA SER A 277 7.07 -6.97 -5.41
C SER A 277 6.86 -5.77 -4.49
N ALA A 278 5.68 -5.18 -4.54
CA ALA A 278 5.23 -4.15 -3.61
C ALA A 278 3.88 -4.53 -2.99
N ALA A 279 3.58 -3.90 -1.85
CA ALA A 279 2.42 -4.20 -1.02
C ALA A 279 1.52 -2.96 -0.90
N MET A 280 0.21 -3.17 -0.95
CA MET A 280 -0.80 -2.13 -0.77
C MET A 280 -1.84 -2.55 0.26
N SER A 281 -2.29 -1.60 1.08
CA SER A 281 -3.50 -1.73 1.89
C SER A 281 -4.64 -1.01 1.17
N ILE A 282 -5.72 -1.74 0.92
CA ILE A 282 -6.89 -1.29 0.17
C ILE A 282 -8.17 -1.57 0.96
N GLY A 283 -9.25 -0.86 0.64
CA GLY A 283 -10.53 -0.96 1.37
C GLY A 283 -10.77 0.22 2.30
N ALA A 284 -12.00 0.43 2.76
CA ALA A 284 -12.42 1.63 3.51
C ALA A 284 -12.00 2.98 2.83
N GLY A 285 -11.96 3.00 1.49
CA GLY A 285 -11.49 4.15 0.70
C GLY A 285 -9.96 4.33 0.62
N LEU A 286 -9.18 3.40 1.17
CA LEU A 286 -7.71 3.43 1.16
C LEU A 286 -7.14 3.00 -0.19
N MET A 287 -6.06 3.68 -0.58
CA MET A 287 -5.10 3.27 -1.60
C MET A 287 -3.71 3.57 -1.03
N PHE A 288 -3.29 2.77 -0.04
CA PHE A 288 -2.07 2.99 0.74
C PHE A 288 -0.98 2.01 0.31
N SER A 289 0.28 2.43 0.21
CA SER A 289 1.44 1.56 0.02
C SER A 289 2.59 1.99 0.93
N SER A 290 3.45 1.05 1.29
CA SER A 290 4.67 1.32 2.07
C SER A 290 5.79 0.38 1.65
N VAL A 291 7.03 0.83 1.83
CA VAL A 291 8.20 -0.02 1.64
C VAL A 291 8.39 -1.01 2.79
N GLY A 292 8.90 -2.19 2.48
CA GLY A 292 9.11 -3.28 3.46
C GLY A 292 10.44 -3.23 4.22
N HIS A 293 11.13 -2.09 4.25
CA HIS A 293 12.37 -1.91 5.01
C HIS A 293 12.20 -0.82 6.09
N GLY A 294 12.88 -1.00 7.23
CA GLY A 294 12.81 -0.09 8.38
C GLY A 294 13.64 1.18 8.22
N SER A 295 13.57 2.02 9.26
CA SER A 295 14.15 3.38 9.32
C SER A 295 15.67 3.51 9.16
N ALA A 296 16.46 2.42 9.25
CA ALA A 296 17.91 2.41 8.98
C ALA A 296 18.68 3.59 9.62
N PHE A 297 18.51 3.77 10.94
CA PHE A 297 19.05 4.91 11.69
C PHE A 297 20.58 5.05 11.54
N GLU A 298 21.29 3.93 11.38
CA GLU A 298 22.74 3.90 11.19
C GLU A 298 23.24 4.57 9.90
N ILE A 299 22.36 4.83 8.91
CA ILE A 299 22.68 5.60 7.70
C ILE A 299 21.86 6.89 7.53
N ALA A 300 20.93 7.20 8.44
CA ALA A 300 20.08 8.39 8.36
C ALA A 300 20.91 9.68 8.35
N GLY A 301 20.61 10.59 7.42
CA GLY A 301 21.31 11.86 7.26
C GLY A 301 22.67 11.77 6.57
N LYS A 302 23.16 10.56 6.20
CA LYS A 302 24.44 10.35 5.50
C LYS A 302 24.35 10.53 3.99
N GLY A 303 23.15 10.68 3.41
CA GLY A 303 22.98 10.90 1.96
C GLY A 303 23.05 9.66 1.08
N ILE A 304 23.21 8.47 1.67
CA ILE A 304 23.40 7.20 0.94
C ILE A 304 22.14 6.33 0.84
N ALA A 305 20.98 6.79 1.30
CA ALA A 305 19.74 6.02 1.21
C ALA A 305 19.21 5.98 -0.24
N ASP A 306 18.77 4.80 -0.68
CA ASP A 306 18.23 4.54 -2.02
C ASP A 306 16.71 4.82 -2.08
N PRO A 307 16.22 5.75 -2.92
CA PRO A 307 14.80 6.04 -3.06
C PRO A 307 14.03 5.05 -3.95
N THR A 308 14.71 4.13 -4.64
CA THR A 308 14.12 3.21 -5.62
C THR A 308 12.89 2.43 -5.10
N PRO A 309 12.88 1.87 -3.87
CA PRO A 309 11.71 1.19 -3.34
C PRO A 309 10.47 2.10 -3.20
N VAL A 310 10.65 3.36 -2.79
CA VAL A 310 9.55 4.33 -2.66
C VAL A 310 9.06 4.81 -4.03
N LEU A 311 9.96 5.01 -5.00
CA LEU A 311 9.59 5.32 -6.38
C LEU A 311 8.69 4.24 -6.99
N ARG A 312 8.98 2.96 -6.72
CA ARG A 312 8.12 1.83 -7.14
C ARG A 312 6.75 1.87 -6.47
N CYS A 313 6.67 2.18 -5.17
CA CYS A 313 5.39 2.38 -4.48
C CYS A 313 4.57 3.55 -5.08
N ILE A 314 5.21 4.66 -5.44
CA ILE A 314 4.56 5.81 -6.11
C ILE A 314 4.03 5.40 -7.49
N GLN A 315 4.87 4.74 -8.30
CA GLN A 315 4.49 4.19 -9.60
C GLN A 315 3.33 3.21 -9.48
N LEU A 316 3.33 2.36 -8.45
CA LEU A 316 2.27 1.40 -8.17
C LEU A 316 0.92 2.08 -7.91
N VAL A 317 0.87 3.01 -6.96
CA VAL A 317 -0.41 3.65 -6.59
C VAL A 317 -0.92 4.62 -7.67
N ALA A 318 -0.02 5.24 -8.43
CA ALA A 318 -0.36 6.04 -9.61
C ALA A 318 -0.90 5.15 -10.76
N GLY A 319 -0.12 4.11 -11.08
CA GLY A 319 -0.25 3.22 -12.22
C GLY A 319 -1.12 1.98 -12.00
N ALA A 320 -1.84 1.86 -10.88
CA ALA A 320 -2.73 0.71 -10.60
C ALA A 320 -3.67 0.33 -11.77
N ASN A 321 -4.04 1.31 -12.61
CA ASN A 321 -4.88 1.18 -13.80
C ASN A 321 -4.10 0.88 -15.11
N GLN A 322 -2.77 0.77 -15.08
CA GLN A 322 -1.90 0.79 -16.27
C GLN A 322 -0.81 -0.29 -16.30
N PHE A 323 -0.68 -1.15 -15.29
CA PHE A 323 0.19 -2.35 -15.41
C PHE A 323 -0.41 -3.36 -16.39
N LYS A 324 -0.13 -3.12 -17.67
CA LYS A 324 0.18 -4.14 -18.67
C LYS A 324 1.67 -3.99 -18.94
N GLU A 325 2.50 -4.79 -18.27
CA GLU A 325 3.88 -4.93 -18.69
C GLU A 325 3.88 -5.53 -20.10
N THR A 326 4.53 -4.85 -21.04
CA THR A 326 4.85 -5.42 -22.34
C THR A 326 5.81 -6.59 -22.12
N ALA A 327 5.51 -7.72 -22.76
CA ALA A 327 6.34 -8.93 -22.74
C ALA A 327 7.76 -8.70 -23.29
#